data_AF-A0A979FFP7-F1
#
_entry.id   AF-A0A979FFP7-F1
#
_cell.length_a   1.000
_cell.length_b   1.000
_cell.length_c   1.000
_cell.angle_alpha   90.00
_cell.angle_beta   90.00
_cell.angle_gamma   90.00
#
_symmetry.space_group_name_H-M   'P 1'
#
loop_
_entity.id
_entity.type
_entity.pdbx_description
1 polymer ?
#
loop_
_entity_poly.entity_id
_entity_poly.type
_entity_poly.pdbx_seq_one_letter_code
_entity_poly.pdbx_strand_id
1 'polypeptide(L)'
;MPHDNLRDQCLASKSLPGDNDDGKELEAAHVYLLLKKDLRISRNVRAEWYLEHLNTVIRVPRCTSIHDLTEELNVMSAEPFDPPADFDSDTAHEYRFRITRRTEVHCLSRKYRLVYGLDLSPSMCRVILGNDGRAHVLLDKVHTALKNAIKGVLQPFLVPG
;
A
#
# COMPACT_ATOMS: atom_id res chain seq x y z
N MET A 1 -19.16 18.85 -36.90
CA MET A 1 -17.75 19.18 -36.61
C MET A 1 -17.49 18.79 -35.17
N PRO A 2 -16.64 17.78 -34.93
CA PRO A 2 -16.57 17.04 -33.67
C PRO A 2 -15.53 17.64 -32.71
N HIS A 3 -15.71 17.45 -31.40
CA HIS A 3 -14.64 17.50 -30.41
C HIS A 3 -14.81 16.32 -29.44
N ASP A 4 -14.16 15.24 -29.86
CA ASP A 4 -13.42 14.21 -29.13
C ASP A 4 -13.82 13.82 -27.69
N ASN A 5 -14.32 12.59 -27.64
CA ASN A 5 -14.29 11.63 -26.56
C ASN A 5 -12.87 11.41 -26.01
N LEU A 6 -12.66 11.68 -24.72
CA LEU A 6 -11.52 11.19 -23.94
C LEU A 6 -11.96 10.83 -22.51
N ARG A 7 -13.01 10.00 -22.39
CA ARG A 7 -13.47 9.50 -21.09
C ARG A 7 -13.71 8.00 -20.97
N ASP A 8 -13.27 7.21 -21.95
CA ASP A 8 -13.46 5.75 -21.93
C ASP A 8 -12.13 5.00 -22.04
N GLN A 9 -11.34 5.01 -20.96
CA GLN A 9 -10.31 3.99 -20.72
C GLN A 9 -10.17 3.74 -19.21
N CYS A 10 -11.20 3.19 -18.57
CA CYS A 10 -10.99 2.50 -17.28
C CYS A 10 -12.13 1.55 -16.85
N LEU A 11 -13.09 1.24 -17.72
CA LEU A 11 -14.19 0.35 -17.36
C LEU A 11 -14.45 -0.65 -18.48
N ALA A 12 -13.82 -1.83 -18.34
CA ALA A 12 -14.40 -3.15 -18.58
C ALA A 12 -13.30 -4.19 -18.81
N SER A 13 -12.75 -4.77 -17.74
CA SER A 13 -12.28 -6.15 -17.80
C SER A 13 -13.41 -7.07 -17.31
N LYS A 14 -14.52 -7.08 -18.06
CA LYS A 14 -15.43 -8.23 -18.03
C LYS A 14 -14.74 -9.33 -18.82
N SER A 15 -14.41 -10.42 -18.14
CA SER A 15 -13.77 -11.61 -18.69
C SER A 15 -14.57 -12.18 -19.86
N LEU A 16 -13.99 -12.09 -21.06
CA LEU A 16 -14.36 -12.87 -22.24
C LEU A 16 -13.55 -14.18 -22.19
N PRO A 17 -14.16 -15.35 -22.48
CA PRO A 17 -13.45 -16.62 -22.44
C PRO A 17 -12.72 -16.82 -23.76
N GLY A 18 -11.43 -16.53 -23.79
CA GLY A 18 -10.56 -16.86 -24.92
C GLY A 18 -9.52 -15.80 -25.26
N ASP A 19 -8.68 -15.41 -24.31
CA ASP A 19 -7.38 -14.82 -24.65
C ASP A 19 -6.29 -15.83 -24.27
N ASN A 20 -5.53 -16.27 -25.27
CA ASN A 20 -4.28 -16.98 -25.07
C ASN A 20 -3.30 -15.98 -24.44
N ASP A 21 -3.35 -15.93 -23.11
CA ASP A 21 -2.61 -15.02 -22.26
C ASP A 21 -1.28 -15.68 -21.88
N ASP A 22 -0.23 -15.39 -22.65
CA ASP A 22 1.14 -15.92 -22.48
C ASP A 22 1.99 -15.06 -21.51
N GLY A 23 1.38 -14.25 -20.63
CA GLY A 23 2.12 -13.49 -19.63
C GLY A 23 2.85 -14.42 -18.64
N LYS A 24 4.15 -14.21 -18.39
CA LYS A 24 4.92 -15.04 -17.45
C LYS A 24 4.28 -14.97 -16.07
N GLU A 25 3.92 -16.13 -15.54
CA GLU A 25 3.23 -16.23 -14.27
C GLU A 25 4.25 -16.44 -13.14
N LEU A 26 4.14 -15.63 -12.10
CA LEU A 26 5.06 -15.59 -10.96
C LEU A 26 4.28 -15.82 -9.67
N GLU A 27 4.86 -16.56 -8.73
CA GLU A 27 4.31 -16.63 -7.37
C GLU A 27 4.53 -15.28 -6.67
N ALA A 28 3.46 -14.67 -6.13
CA ALA A 28 3.56 -13.41 -5.40
C ALA A 28 4.10 -13.63 -3.97
N ALA A 29 5.16 -12.91 -3.60
CA ALA A 29 5.57 -12.76 -2.21
C ALA A 29 4.72 -11.71 -1.49
N HIS A 30 4.55 -10.53 -2.09
CA HIS A 30 3.80 -9.43 -1.50
C HIS A 30 2.77 -8.89 -2.49
N VAL A 31 1.60 -8.52 -1.98
CA VAL A 31 0.57 -7.81 -2.75
C VAL A 31 0.07 -6.62 -1.96
N TYR A 32 0.09 -5.44 -2.57
CA TYR A 32 -0.35 -4.20 -1.94
C TYR A 32 -1.72 -3.81 -2.48
N LEU A 33 -2.69 -3.76 -1.58
CA LEU A 33 -4.07 -3.38 -1.86
C LEU A 33 -4.35 -1.97 -1.38
N LEU A 34 -4.99 -1.16 -2.21
CA LEU A 34 -5.51 0.13 -1.82
C LEU A 34 -7.00 0.05 -1.47
N LEU A 35 -7.30 0.45 -0.24
CA LEU A 35 -8.65 0.54 0.30
C LEU A 35 -9.37 1.78 -0.26
N LYS A 36 -10.66 1.62 -0.60
CA LYS A 36 -11.51 2.74 -1.04
C LYS A 36 -11.57 3.87 0.00
N LYS A 37 -11.50 5.13 -0.47
CA LYS A 37 -11.34 6.32 0.38
C LYS A 37 -12.45 6.53 1.40
N ASP A 38 -13.68 6.35 0.96
CA ASP A 38 -14.88 6.80 1.68
C ASP A 38 -15.64 5.64 2.31
N LEU A 39 -15.00 4.46 2.36
CA LEU A 39 -15.57 3.24 2.93
C LEU A 39 -14.64 2.65 3.99
N ARG A 40 -15.18 2.38 5.18
CA ARG A 40 -14.44 1.66 6.22
C ARG A 40 -14.46 0.16 5.90
N ILE A 41 -13.41 -0.32 5.24
CA ILE A 41 -13.26 -1.75 4.96
C ILE A 41 -12.87 -2.52 6.23
N SER A 42 -13.69 -3.50 6.57
CA SER A 42 -13.52 -4.34 7.76
C SER A 42 -12.35 -5.32 7.60
N ARG A 43 -11.97 -6.00 8.69
CA ARG A 43 -10.98 -7.09 8.63
C ARG A 43 -11.52 -8.28 7.84
N ASN A 44 -12.82 -8.53 7.91
CA ASN A 44 -13.45 -9.67 7.25
C ASN A 44 -13.42 -9.51 5.74
N VAL A 45 -13.73 -8.32 5.21
CA VAL A 45 -13.68 -8.05 3.76
C VAL A 45 -12.26 -8.21 3.21
N ARG A 46 -11.23 -7.83 3.98
CA ARG A 46 -9.82 -8.05 3.59
C ARG A 46 -9.46 -9.53 3.57
N ALA A 47 -9.93 -10.28 4.57
CA ALA A 47 -9.68 -11.72 4.64
C ALA A 47 -10.44 -12.47 3.54
N GLU A 48 -11.68 -12.08 3.26
CA GLU A 48 -12.51 -12.58 2.16
C GLU A 48 -11.80 -12.39 0.83
N TRP A 49 -11.30 -11.17 0.54
CA TRP A 49 -10.50 -10.92 -0.66
C TRP A 49 -9.34 -11.91 -0.78
N TYR A 50 -8.57 -12.14 0.28
CA TYR A 50 -7.46 -13.08 0.23
C TYR A 50 -7.91 -14.53 -0.03
N LEU A 51 -9.00 -14.96 0.59
CA LEU A 51 -9.52 -16.32 0.44
C LEU A 51 -10.11 -16.55 -0.95
N GLU A 52 -10.81 -15.57 -1.52
CA GLU A 52 -11.34 -15.60 -2.88
C GLU A 52 -10.24 -15.65 -3.93
N HIS A 53 -9.09 -15.03 -3.64
CA HIS A 53 -7.94 -15.00 -4.54
C HIS A 53 -6.92 -16.10 -4.25
N LEU A 54 -7.13 -16.95 -3.25
CA LEU A 54 -6.17 -17.98 -2.89
C LEU A 54 -6.04 -19.04 -4.00
N ASN A 55 -4.80 -19.26 -4.47
CA ASN A 55 -4.44 -20.10 -5.62
C ASN A 55 -5.00 -19.59 -6.97
N THR A 56 -5.50 -18.37 -7.03
CA THR A 56 -5.87 -17.71 -8.28
C THR A 56 -4.74 -16.77 -8.73
N VAL A 57 -4.89 -16.25 -9.94
CA VAL A 57 -3.92 -15.36 -10.58
C VAL A 57 -4.53 -13.97 -10.69
N ILE A 58 -3.78 -12.96 -10.28
CA ILE A 58 -4.16 -11.54 -10.38
C ILE A 58 -3.22 -10.80 -11.33
N ARG A 59 -3.65 -9.63 -11.78
CA ARG A 59 -2.83 -8.68 -12.54
C ARG A 59 -2.77 -7.35 -11.81
N VAL A 60 -1.64 -6.67 -11.91
CA VAL A 60 -1.49 -5.30 -11.44
C VAL A 60 -1.99 -4.37 -12.55
N PRO A 61 -2.97 -3.49 -12.29
CA PRO A 61 -3.47 -2.56 -13.31
C PRO A 61 -2.43 -1.48 -13.60
N ARG A 62 -2.29 -1.09 -14.87
CA ARG A 62 -1.49 0.08 -15.25
C ARG A 62 -2.27 1.36 -14.98
N CYS A 63 -2.26 1.82 -13.73
CA CYS A 63 -2.92 3.05 -13.32
C CYS A 63 -1.95 4.22 -13.27
N THR A 64 -2.31 5.34 -13.93
CA THR A 64 -1.55 6.59 -13.84
C THR A 64 -2.00 7.45 -12.67
N SER A 65 -3.21 7.21 -12.14
CA SER A 65 -3.75 7.91 -10.97
C SER A 65 -4.43 6.95 -10.01
N ILE A 66 -4.19 7.18 -8.71
CA ILE A 66 -4.89 6.50 -7.63
C ILE A 66 -6.42 6.74 -7.70
N HIS A 67 -6.88 7.81 -8.34
CA HIS A 67 -8.31 8.11 -8.44
C HIS A 67 -9.07 7.16 -9.38
N ASP A 68 -8.36 6.44 -10.25
CA ASP A 68 -8.96 5.51 -11.21
C ASP A 68 -9.34 4.17 -10.53
N LEU A 69 -8.79 3.92 -9.33
CA LEU A 69 -9.05 2.75 -8.50
C LEU A 69 -10.38 2.90 -7.74
N THR A 70 -11.45 2.31 -8.26
CA THR A 70 -12.84 2.51 -7.80
C THR A 70 -13.43 1.37 -6.96
N GLU A 71 -12.80 0.19 -7.01
CA GLU A 71 -13.23 -1.00 -6.26
C GLU A 71 -13.06 -0.81 -4.75
N GLU A 72 -13.67 -1.67 -3.94
CA GLU A 72 -13.51 -1.63 -2.48
C GLU A 72 -12.06 -1.89 -2.03
N LEU A 73 -11.44 -2.89 -2.67
CA LEU A 73 -10.04 -3.28 -2.54
C LEU A 73 -9.43 -3.34 -3.94
N ASN A 74 -8.43 -2.50 -4.20
CA ASN A 74 -7.80 -2.42 -5.50
C ASN A 74 -6.37 -2.95 -5.42
N VAL A 75 -5.99 -3.86 -6.30
CA VAL A 75 -4.58 -4.26 -6.45
C VAL A 75 -3.80 -3.06 -6.99
N MET A 76 -2.74 -2.68 -6.30
CA MET A 76 -1.93 -1.51 -6.67
C MET A 76 -0.54 -1.93 -7.15
N SER A 77 0.07 -2.89 -6.48
CA SER A 77 1.37 -3.46 -6.85
C SER A 77 1.53 -4.87 -6.27
N ALA A 78 2.48 -5.62 -6.82
CA ALA A 78 2.82 -6.96 -6.35
C ALA A 78 4.31 -7.25 -6.60
N GLU A 79 4.91 -7.98 -5.67
CA GLU A 79 6.31 -8.41 -5.74
C GLU A 79 6.35 -9.94 -5.84
N PRO A 80 7.10 -10.51 -6.80
CA PRO A 80 7.24 -11.95 -6.92
C PRO A 80 8.20 -12.51 -5.85
N PHE A 81 8.05 -13.79 -5.53
CA PHE A 81 8.97 -14.49 -4.61
C PHE A 81 10.38 -14.60 -5.19
N ASP A 82 10.45 -14.91 -6.48
CA ASP A 82 11.69 -15.00 -7.25
C ASP A 82 11.60 -14.03 -8.45
N PRO A 83 12.00 -12.76 -8.29
CA PRO A 83 11.92 -11.77 -9.36
C PRO A 83 12.82 -12.16 -10.55
N PRO A 84 12.28 -12.18 -11.78
CA PRO A 84 13.09 -12.21 -12.99
C PRO A 84 14.10 -11.05 -13.04
N ALA A 85 15.20 -11.22 -13.78
CA ALA A 85 16.25 -10.20 -13.90
C ALA A 85 15.76 -8.90 -14.56
N ASP A 86 14.68 -8.97 -15.33
CA ASP A 86 13.98 -7.90 -16.03
C ASP A 86 12.76 -7.37 -15.28
N PHE A 87 12.54 -7.81 -14.04
CA PHE A 87 11.46 -7.32 -13.20
C PHE A 87 11.77 -5.92 -12.64
N ASP A 88 10.86 -4.99 -12.87
CA ASP A 88 10.84 -3.66 -12.27
C ASP A 88 9.38 -3.26 -11.99
N SER A 89 9.21 -2.28 -11.11
CA SER A 89 7.91 -1.68 -10.77
C SER A 89 7.16 -1.17 -11.98
N ASP A 90 7.87 -0.58 -12.95
CA ASP A 90 7.29 -0.12 -14.19
C ASP A 90 6.81 -1.28 -15.10
N THR A 91 7.40 -2.47 -14.99
CA THR A 91 7.06 -3.66 -15.80
C THR A 91 6.13 -4.64 -15.09
N ALA A 92 5.82 -4.43 -13.80
CA ALA A 92 4.98 -5.32 -13.02
C ALA A 92 3.60 -5.62 -13.65
N HIS A 93 3.02 -4.65 -14.38
CA HIS A 93 1.75 -4.80 -15.08
C HIS A 93 1.77 -5.80 -16.27
N GLU A 94 2.95 -6.17 -16.75
CA GLU A 94 3.15 -7.17 -17.82
C GLU A 94 3.09 -8.61 -17.28
N TYR A 95 3.33 -8.78 -15.98
CA TYR A 95 3.35 -10.07 -15.30
C TYR A 95 1.99 -10.46 -14.73
N ARG A 96 1.87 -11.76 -14.43
CA ARG A 96 0.72 -12.33 -13.74
C ARG A 96 1.17 -12.91 -12.42
N PHE A 97 0.43 -12.63 -11.37
CA PHE A 97 0.82 -12.97 -10.01
C PHE A 97 -0.12 -14.02 -9.43
N ARG A 98 0.40 -15.22 -9.15
CA ARG A 98 -0.35 -16.25 -8.45
C ARG A 98 -0.28 -16.01 -6.95
N ILE A 99 -1.44 -15.93 -6.32
CA ILE A 99 -1.56 -15.80 -4.87
C ILE A 99 -1.52 -17.18 -4.26
N THR A 100 -0.64 -17.38 -3.28
CA THR A 100 -0.51 -18.65 -2.56
C THR A 100 -0.65 -18.42 -1.06
N ARG A 101 -0.55 -19.50 -0.29
CA ARG A 101 -0.51 -19.44 1.18
C ARG A 101 0.71 -18.69 1.72
N ARG A 102 1.72 -18.47 0.88
CA ARG A 102 2.97 -17.77 1.22
C ARG A 102 2.91 -16.29 0.89
N THR A 103 1.93 -15.86 0.11
CA THR A 103 1.73 -14.45 -0.25
C THR A 103 1.26 -13.63 0.94
N GLU A 104 1.96 -12.56 1.25
CA GLU A 104 1.55 -11.56 2.23
C GLU A 104 0.77 -10.43 1.56
N VAL A 105 -0.43 -10.15 2.08
CA VAL A 105 -1.30 -9.09 1.56
C VAL A 105 -1.26 -7.88 2.48
N HIS A 106 -0.80 -6.76 1.95
CA HIS A 106 -0.68 -5.48 2.63
C HIS A 106 -1.82 -4.54 2.23
N CYS A 107 -2.67 -4.16 3.18
CA CYS A 107 -3.80 -3.27 2.90
C CYS A 107 -3.50 -1.83 3.31
N LEU A 108 -3.45 -0.92 2.35
CA LEU A 108 -3.13 0.50 2.51
C LEU A 108 -4.38 1.37 2.45
N SER A 109 -4.54 2.23 3.45
CA SER A 109 -5.64 3.19 3.50
C SER A 109 -5.26 4.50 2.82
N ARG A 110 -6.20 5.10 2.07
CA ARG A 110 -6.03 6.46 1.55
C ARG A 110 -6.01 7.54 2.65
N LYS A 111 -6.48 7.20 3.86
CA LYS A 111 -6.52 8.12 5.00
C LYS A 111 -6.14 7.36 6.28
N TYR A 112 -5.09 7.81 6.93
CA TYR A 112 -4.72 7.37 8.28
C TYR A 112 -5.12 8.44 9.29
N ARG A 113 -5.73 8.02 10.41
CA ARG A 113 -6.10 8.91 11.52
C ARG A 113 -5.24 8.52 12.71
N LEU A 114 -4.30 9.39 13.07
CA LEU A 114 -3.38 9.19 14.18
C LEU A 114 -3.74 10.18 15.30
N VAL A 115 -3.60 9.75 16.54
CA VAL A 115 -3.82 10.57 17.73
C VAL A 115 -2.57 10.48 18.60
N TYR A 116 -1.99 11.63 18.92
CA TYR A 116 -0.83 11.72 19.81
C TYR A 116 -1.32 12.16 21.19
N GLY A 117 -1.27 11.25 22.16
CA GLY A 117 -1.48 11.57 23.57
C GLY A 117 -0.16 11.97 24.21
N LEU A 118 -0.07 13.20 24.72
CA LEU A 118 1.15 13.74 25.33
C LEU A 118 0.86 14.14 26.76
N ASP A 119 1.63 13.61 27.70
CA ASP A 119 1.69 14.16 29.06
C ASP A 119 2.64 15.38 29.04
N LEU A 120 2.15 16.51 29.53
CA LEU A 120 2.88 17.77 29.70
C LEU A 120 2.92 18.21 31.17
N SER A 121 2.68 17.28 32.10
CA SER A 121 2.80 17.53 33.52
C SER A 121 4.22 17.98 33.91
N PRO A 122 4.41 18.70 35.03
CA PRO A 122 5.73 19.14 35.48
C PRO A 122 6.76 18.01 35.62
N SER A 123 6.33 16.76 35.80
CA SER A 123 7.21 15.59 35.90
C SER A 123 8.03 15.36 34.62
N MET A 124 7.53 15.82 33.46
CA MET A 124 8.22 15.74 32.17
C MET A 124 9.39 16.71 32.04
N CYS A 125 9.49 17.70 32.92
CA CYS A 125 10.65 18.61 32.99
C CYS A 125 11.85 17.99 33.73
N ARG A 126 11.79 16.71 34.10
CA ARG A 126 12.89 15.99 34.72
C ARG A 126 14.11 15.94 33.79
N VAL A 127 15.29 16.14 34.36
CA VAL A 127 16.57 15.96 33.68
C VAL A 127 16.96 14.48 33.70
N ILE A 128 17.32 13.95 32.53
CA ILE A 128 17.79 12.59 32.31
C ILE A 128 19.20 12.61 31.71
N LEU A 129 20.02 11.62 32.05
CA LEU A 129 21.34 11.45 31.45
C LEU A 129 21.21 10.65 30.15
N GLY A 130 21.70 11.20 29.04
CA GLY A 130 21.74 10.53 27.75
C GLY A 130 22.88 9.52 27.64
N ASN A 131 22.80 8.63 26.63
CA ASN A 131 23.85 7.66 26.32
C ASN A 131 25.17 8.33 25.88
N ASP A 132 25.10 9.59 25.46
CA ASP A 132 26.25 10.45 25.12
C ASP A 132 26.86 11.15 26.35
N GLY A 133 26.40 10.80 27.56
CA GLY A 133 26.81 11.40 28.82
C GLY A 133 26.28 12.82 29.05
N ARG A 134 25.43 13.36 28.16
CA ARG A 134 24.87 14.71 28.28
C ARG A 134 23.55 14.69 29.04
N ALA A 135 23.32 15.72 29.83
CA ALA A 135 22.04 15.94 30.49
C ALA A 135 21.01 16.51 29.50
N HIS A 136 19.80 15.96 29.49
CA HIS A 136 18.68 16.41 28.67
C HIS A 136 17.42 16.56 29.51
N VAL A 137 16.57 17.52 29.18
CA VAL A 137 15.20 17.54 29.72
C VAL A 137 14.39 16.49 28.97
N LEU A 138 13.65 15.64 29.70
CA LEU A 138 12.84 14.57 29.10
C LEU A 138 11.85 15.13 28.07
N LEU A 139 11.24 16.29 28.35
CA LEU A 139 10.34 16.99 27.43
C LEU A 139 10.99 17.30 26.06
N ASP A 140 12.29 17.64 26.00
CA ASP A 140 12.99 17.92 24.74
C ASP A 140 13.09 16.67 23.85
N LYS A 141 13.26 15.50 24.49
CA LYS A 141 13.29 14.21 23.78
C LYS A 141 11.91 13.88 23.24
N VAL A 142 10.85 14.09 24.02
CA VAL A 142 9.45 13.89 23.58
C VAL A 142 9.13 14.81 22.41
N HIS A 143 9.50 16.08 22.51
CA HIS A 143 9.32 17.04 21.42
C HIS A 143 10.05 16.60 20.14
N THR A 144 11.31 16.17 20.26
CA THR A 144 12.10 15.68 19.12
C THR A 144 11.48 14.43 18.50
N ALA A 145 11.05 13.48 19.33
CA ALA A 145 10.40 12.25 18.88
C ALA A 145 9.08 12.55 18.16
N LEU A 146 8.24 13.44 18.72
CA LEU A 146 6.99 13.87 18.10
C LEU A 146 7.22 14.56 16.76
N LYS A 147 8.20 15.48 16.68
CA LYS A 147 8.58 16.15 15.45
C LYS A 147 8.98 15.15 14.36
N ASN A 148 9.82 14.16 14.71
CA ASN A 148 10.26 13.14 13.77
C ASN A 148 9.12 12.21 13.36
N ALA A 149 8.24 11.84 14.30
CA ALA A 149 7.06 11.02 14.01
C ALA A 149 6.11 11.72 13.02
N ILE A 150 5.78 12.99 13.26
CA ILE A 150 4.92 13.77 12.35
C ILE A 150 5.58 13.91 10.98
N LYS A 151 6.88 14.21 10.93
CA LYS A 151 7.62 14.28 9.65
C LYS A 151 7.56 12.96 8.89
N GLY A 152 7.78 11.83 9.57
CA GLY A 152 7.73 10.51 8.94
C GLY A 152 6.33 10.17 8.42
N VAL A 153 5.28 10.51 9.17
CA VAL A 153 3.88 10.28 8.74
C VAL A 153 3.51 11.12 7.53
N LEU A 154 4.02 12.34 7.42
CA LEU A 154 3.72 13.25 6.32
C LEU A 154 4.61 13.02 5.09
N GLN A 155 5.69 12.25 5.23
CA GLN A 155 6.62 11.99 4.15
C GLN A 155 5.95 11.11 3.09
N PRO A 156 5.96 11.51 1.80
CA PRO A 156 5.54 10.64 0.72
C PRO A 156 6.41 9.38 0.69
N PHE A 157 5.80 8.25 0.37
CA PHE A 157 6.50 6.98 0.20
C PHE A 157 6.06 6.32 -1.10
N LEU A 158 6.96 5.52 -1.66
CA LEU A 158 6.67 4.65 -2.78
C LEU A 158 6.19 3.32 -2.23
N VAL A 159 5.18 2.75 -2.87
CA VAL A 159 4.73 1.41 -2.51
C VAL A 159 5.61 0.42 -3.25
N PRO A 160 6.14 -0.62 -2.57
CA PRO A 160 6.97 -1.62 -3.22
C PRO A 160 6.18 -2.42 -4.27
N GLY A 161 6.89 -3.12 -5.15
CA GLY A 161 6.29 -3.79 -6.31
C GLY A 161 6.29 -2.89 -7.50
#